data_AF-A0A966RNG2-F1
#
_entry.id   AF-A0A966RNG2-F1
#
_cell.length_a   1.000
_cell.length_b   1.000
_cell.length_c   1.000
_cell.angle_alpha   90.00
_cell.angle_beta   90.00
_cell.angle_gamma   90.00
#
_symmetry.space_group_name_H-M   'P 1'
#
loop_
_entity.id
_entity.type
_entity.pdbx_description
1 polymer ?
#
loop_
_entity_poly.entity_id
_entity_poly.type
_entity_poly.pdbx_seq_one_letter_code
_entity_poly.pdbx_strand_id
1 'polypeptide(L)'
;MLAQFARPPAMHPSKHPPIRIRGARQNNLKNLDLDIPTGELVVVTGVSGSGKSSLVFDTLYAEGQRRYVETFSAYARQFLDRMDRPQVDRIDGVPPAIAIDQTNPVRTSRSTVGTMTEINDHLKLLWARFAQAHCPHGHGPVKAAHAASVCEELVAKAQDAADPRLLLCFPIAIPEAFGQQEVEAMLLAQGYTRTQGEAYDARGRRFIDVVQDRFRASQVDAGRLREAVEACLARPEGRLIVHTLAGEDASQTWHWSSKQRCATCDHGFASITPSHFSFNSPIGACETCRGFGRVIGIDWGLVIPDQSKTLAQGAIKPWQTESFKECQSDLMKFAPLQAIDIHRPWRDLSESARLWVLDGDPQWRGDWKRQWYGAKRFFEWLESKAYKMHVRVLLSRYRAYTPCTACSGTRLKAEAGYWKVAGKGLHQVMLEPIAQLRAWFDSLRQQLPSDEAAAQLLLEIRTRLGFLCDVGLGYLTLDRQSRTLSGGEVQRINLTTALGTSLVNTLFVLDEPSIGLHPRDMDRIIGVMQRLRDA
;
A
#
# COMPACT_ATOMS: atom_id res chain seq x y z
N MET A 1 -64.71 -13.48 9.90
CA MET A 1 -64.10 -13.02 8.63
C MET A 1 -62.63 -13.45 8.64
N LEU A 2 -62.32 -14.57 8.00
CA LEU A 2 -60.94 -15.03 7.79
C LEU A 2 -60.36 -14.24 6.62
N ALA A 3 -59.32 -13.45 6.86
CA ALA A 3 -58.59 -12.75 5.83
C ALA A 3 -57.90 -13.77 4.92
N GLN A 4 -58.31 -13.80 3.65
CA GLN A 4 -57.67 -14.57 2.60
C GLN A 4 -56.26 -14.02 2.38
N PHE A 5 -55.24 -14.79 2.77
CA PHE A 5 -53.87 -14.55 2.35
C PHE A 5 -53.80 -14.67 0.82
N ALA A 6 -53.39 -13.58 0.16
CA ALA A 6 -53.17 -13.55 -1.27
C ALA A 6 -52.20 -14.68 -1.67
N ARG A 7 -52.57 -15.46 -2.69
CA ARG A 7 -51.67 -16.44 -3.31
C ARG A 7 -50.40 -15.70 -3.78
N PRO A 8 -49.20 -16.27 -3.57
CA PRO A 8 -47.97 -15.71 -4.12
C PRO A 8 -48.11 -15.60 -5.65
N PRO A 9 -47.48 -14.58 -6.28
CA PRO A 9 -47.49 -14.44 -7.74
C PRO A 9 -46.92 -15.71 -8.39
N ALA A 10 -47.50 -16.12 -9.52
CA ALA A 10 -47.09 -17.32 -10.24
C ALA A 10 -45.58 -17.27 -10.57
N MET A 11 -44.85 -18.31 -10.15
CA MET A 11 -43.44 -18.52 -10.47
C MET A 11 -43.24 -18.46 -11.99
N HIS A 12 -42.35 -17.60 -12.46
CA HIS A 12 -41.80 -17.76 -13.80
C HIS A 12 -41.05 -19.11 -13.86
N PRO A 13 -41.28 -19.97 -14.87
CA PRO A 13 -40.60 -21.24 -14.95
C PRO A 13 -39.08 -21.00 -15.05
N SER A 14 -38.33 -21.51 -14.07
CA SER A 14 -36.87 -21.47 -14.10
C SER A 14 -36.38 -22.18 -15.37
N LYS A 15 -35.46 -21.56 -16.12
CA LYS A 15 -34.85 -22.19 -17.32
C LYS A 15 -33.96 -23.39 -16.97
N HIS A 16 -33.70 -23.64 -15.69
CA HIS A 16 -32.79 -24.66 -15.20
C HIS A 16 -33.53 -25.71 -14.36
N PRO A 17 -33.11 -26.99 -14.44
CA PRO A 17 -33.68 -28.06 -13.62
C PRO A 17 -33.42 -27.81 -12.13
N PRO A 18 -34.34 -28.20 -11.23
CA PRO A 18 -34.15 -28.05 -9.80
C PRO A 18 -33.03 -28.98 -9.29
N ILE A 19 -32.41 -28.57 -8.19
CA ILE A 19 -31.50 -29.43 -7.42
C ILE A 19 -32.37 -30.43 -6.65
N ARG A 20 -32.15 -31.73 -6.84
CA ARG A 20 -32.92 -32.78 -6.17
C ARG A 20 -32.04 -33.54 -5.20
N ILE A 21 -32.35 -33.45 -3.92
CA ILE A 21 -31.68 -34.17 -2.83
C ILE A 21 -32.56 -35.34 -2.41
N ARG A 22 -32.01 -36.55 -2.38
CA ARG A 22 -32.72 -37.76 -1.93
C ARG A 22 -31.94 -38.48 -0.84
N GLY A 23 -32.62 -38.77 0.27
CA GLY A 23 -32.09 -39.53 1.39
C GLY A 23 -30.92 -38.86 2.11
N ALA A 24 -30.96 -37.55 2.34
CA ALA A 24 -29.90 -36.86 3.09
C ALA A 24 -29.92 -37.24 4.57
N ARG A 25 -28.78 -37.73 5.07
CA ARG A 25 -28.56 -38.25 6.43
C ARG A 25 -27.34 -37.65 7.12
N GLN A 26 -26.74 -36.62 6.54
CA GLN A 26 -25.57 -35.95 7.10
C GLN A 26 -25.88 -35.41 8.51
N ASN A 27 -25.02 -35.76 9.48
CA ASN A 27 -25.16 -35.41 10.90
C ASN A 27 -26.53 -35.80 11.48
N ASN A 28 -27.44 -34.84 11.68
CA ASN A 28 -28.74 -35.04 12.31
C ASN A 28 -29.92 -35.01 11.31
N LEU A 29 -29.64 -34.98 10.00
CA LEU A 29 -30.67 -35.07 8.96
C LEU A 29 -31.34 -36.46 8.97
N LYS A 30 -32.67 -36.49 8.88
CA LYS A 30 -33.46 -37.73 9.02
C LYS A 30 -33.98 -38.22 7.67
N ASN A 31 -33.08 -38.74 6.83
CA ASN A 31 -33.40 -39.25 5.49
C ASN A 31 -34.24 -38.27 4.66
N LEU A 32 -33.76 -37.03 4.57
CA LEU A 32 -34.50 -35.91 4.00
C LEU A 32 -34.48 -35.95 2.46
N ASP A 33 -35.66 -35.81 1.86
CA ASP A 33 -35.85 -35.56 0.43
C ASP A 33 -36.27 -34.10 0.22
N LEU A 34 -35.61 -33.39 -0.70
CA LEU A 34 -35.86 -31.98 -0.95
C LEU A 34 -35.58 -31.63 -2.42
N ASP A 35 -36.44 -30.81 -3.02
CA ASP A 35 -36.21 -30.18 -4.32
C ASP A 35 -36.03 -28.67 -4.12
N ILE A 36 -34.92 -28.13 -4.62
CA ILE A 36 -34.57 -26.71 -4.50
C ILE A 36 -34.61 -26.08 -5.90
N PRO A 37 -35.39 -25.00 -6.11
CA PRO A 37 -35.41 -24.30 -7.38
C PRO A 37 -34.07 -23.64 -7.68
N THR A 38 -33.65 -23.65 -8.95
CA THR A 38 -32.42 -23.03 -9.42
C THR A 38 -32.72 -21.67 -10.05
N GLY A 39 -31.76 -20.73 -9.96
CA GLY A 39 -31.95 -19.35 -10.41
C GLY A 39 -32.80 -18.49 -9.47
N GLU A 40 -33.03 -18.95 -8.24
CA GLU A 40 -33.79 -18.24 -7.21
C GLU A 40 -32.93 -17.97 -5.98
N LEU A 41 -33.29 -16.93 -5.21
CA LEU A 41 -32.70 -16.69 -3.89
C LEU A 41 -33.45 -17.56 -2.87
N VAL A 42 -32.85 -18.69 -2.49
CA VAL A 42 -33.45 -19.64 -1.55
C VAL A 42 -32.90 -19.40 -0.14
N VAL A 43 -33.80 -19.25 0.84
CA VAL A 43 -33.45 -19.03 2.24
C VAL A 43 -33.82 -20.25 3.08
N VAL A 44 -32.83 -20.82 3.78
CA VAL A 44 -33.03 -21.93 4.72
C VAL A 44 -33.14 -21.37 6.14
N THR A 45 -34.27 -21.61 6.80
CA THR A 45 -34.55 -21.10 8.15
C THR A 45 -34.90 -22.23 9.12
N GLY A 46 -34.79 -21.96 10.43
CA GLY A 46 -35.04 -22.94 11.50
C GLY A 46 -34.23 -22.67 12.76
N VAL A 47 -34.61 -23.32 13.87
CA VAL A 47 -33.93 -23.16 15.18
C VAL A 47 -32.47 -23.61 15.15
N SER A 48 -31.65 -23.13 16.10
CA SER A 48 -30.27 -23.61 16.24
C SER A 48 -30.23 -25.13 16.41
N GLY A 49 -29.30 -25.79 15.73
CA GLY A 49 -29.19 -27.26 15.74
C GLY A 49 -30.23 -28.01 14.89
N SER A 50 -31.12 -27.33 14.15
CA SER A 50 -32.13 -28.01 13.31
C SER A 50 -31.58 -28.73 12.07
N GLY A 51 -30.26 -28.68 11.83
CA GLY A 51 -29.62 -29.31 10.66
C GLY A 51 -29.45 -28.40 9.44
N LYS A 52 -29.68 -27.07 9.57
CA LYS A 52 -29.51 -26.10 8.46
C LYS A 52 -28.11 -26.18 7.85
N SER A 53 -27.07 -26.03 8.68
CA SER A 53 -25.68 -26.07 8.21
C SER A 53 -25.32 -27.43 7.64
N SER A 54 -25.89 -28.51 8.18
CA SER A 54 -25.68 -29.86 7.65
C SER A 54 -26.31 -30.10 6.28
N LEU A 55 -27.45 -29.47 6.00
CA LEU A 55 -28.06 -29.49 4.67
C LEU A 55 -27.28 -28.59 3.68
N VAL A 56 -26.97 -27.37 4.10
CA VAL A 56 -26.48 -26.30 3.22
C VAL A 56 -24.98 -26.43 2.96
N PHE A 57 -24.17 -26.57 4.02
CA PHE A 57 -22.71 -26.63 3.91
C PHE A 57 -22.20 -28.07 3.80
N ASP A 58 -22.60 -28.93 4.74
CA ASP A 58 -22.04 -30.29 4.82
C ASP A 58 -22.59 -31.23 3.74
N THR A 59 -23.68 -30.87 3.06
CA THR A 59 -24.30 -31.68 2.00
C THR A 59 -24.25 -30.98 0.63
N LEU A 60 -24.94 -29.86 0.46
CA LEU A 60 -25.04 -29.19 -0.85
C LEU A 60 -23.73 -28.59 -1.33
N TYR A 61 -23.12 -27.72 -0.52
CA TYR A 61 -21.82 -27.12 -0.85
C TYR A 61 -20.74 -28.19 -1.01
N ALA A 62 -20.66 -29.14 -0.07
CA ALA A 62 -19.71 -30.25 -0.13
C ALA A 62 -19.81 -31.04 -1.44
N GLU A 63 -21.03 -31.40 -1.86
CA GLU A 63 -21.23 -32.15 -3.11
C GLU A 63 -20.90 -31.31 -4.35
N GLY A 64 -21.25 -30.02 -4.37
CA GLY A 64 -20.94 -29.12 -5.47
C GLY A 64 -19.44 -28.87 -5.65
N GLN A 65 -18.72 -28.63 -4.55
CA GLN A 65 -17.27 -28.49 -4.58
C GLN A 65 -16.58 -29.80 -4.94
N ARG A 66 -16.99 -30.94 -4.36
CA ARG A 66 -16.43 -32.26 -4.66
C ARG A 66 -16.54 -32.59 -6.14
N ARG A 67 -17.75 -32.47 -6.72
CA ARG A 67 -17.97 -32.75 -8.16
C ARG A 67 -17.15 -31.85 -9.05
N TYR A 68 -17.01 -30.57 -8.70
CA TYR A 68 -16.17 -29.64 -9.45
C TYR A 68 -14.69 -30.04 -9.40
N VAL A 69 -14.15 -30.34 -8.21
CA VAL A 69 -12.76 -30.81 -8.03
C VAL A 69 -12.50 -32.13 -8.78
N GLU A 70 -13.50 -33.02 -8.85
CA GLU A 70 -13.43 -34.27 -9.60
C GLU A 70 -13.33 -34.07 -11.13
N THR A 71 -13.67 -32.90 -11.68
CA THR A 71 -13.46 -32.63 -13.10
C THR A 71 -12.00 -32.34 -13.46
N PHE A 72 -11.16 -31.95 -12.48
CA PHE A 72 -9.75 -31.67 -12.71
C PHE A 72 -8.94 -32.95 -12.95
N SER A 73 -7.74 -32.81 -13.52
CA SER A 73 -6.81 -33.92 -13.76
C SER A 73 -6.44 -34.64 -12.45
N ALA A 74 -6.11 -35.93 -12.55
CA ALA A 74 -5.72 -36.74 -11.39
C ALA A 74 -4.55 -36.12 -10.60
N TYR A 75 -3.63 -35.45 -11.29
CA TYR A 75 -2.52 -34.71 -10.68
C TYR A 75 -2.98 -33.46 -9.93
N ALA A 76 -3.82 -32.62 -10.55
CA ALA A 76 -4.32 -31.40 -9.90
C ALA A 76 -5.14 -31.71 -8.63
N ARG A 77 -5.88 -32.83 -8.62
CA ARG A 77 -6.62 -33.31 -7.44
C ARG A 77 -5.74 -33.68 -6.24
N GLN A 78 -4.41 -33.75 -6.38
CA GLN A 78 -3.51 -33.97 -5.25
C GLN A 78 -3.27 -32.68 -4.43
N PHE A 79 -3.48 -31.51 -5.03
CA PHE A 79 -3.23 -30.20 -4.42
C PHE A 79 -4.50 -29.46 -4.00
N LEU A 80 -5.67 -30.00 -4.35
CA LEU A 80 -6.97 -29.44 -3.99
C LEU A 80 -7.51 -30.15 -2.76
N ASP A 81 -8.15 -29.37 -1.87
CA ASP A 81 -8.81 -29.91 -0.70
C ASP A 81 -9.90 -30.90 -1.13
N ARG A 82 -9.81 -32.12 -0.62
CA ARG A 82 -10.79 -33.17 -0.88
C ARG A 82 -11.86 -33.06 0.18
N MET A 83 -13.06 -32.69 -0.25
CA MET A 83 -14.23 -32.82 0.61
C MET A 83 -14.71 -34.26 0.61
N ASP A 84 -15.04 -34.75 1.80
CA ASP A 84 -15.65 -36.06 1.96
C ASP A 84 -17.00 -36.11 1.25
N ARG A 85 -17.34 -37.29 0.74
CA ARG A 85 -18.65 -37.50 0.14
C ARG A 85 -19.73 -37.38 1.22
N PRO A 86 -20.74 -36.51 1.07
CA PRO A 86 -21.79 -36.36 2.06
C PRO A 86 -22.65 -37.61 2.16
N GLN A 87 -23.24 -37.84 3.33
CA GLN A 87 -24.14 -38.97 3.58
C GLN A 87 -25.51 -38.71 2.94
N VAL A 88 -25.64 -39.06 1.66
CA VAL A 88 -26.85 -38.87 0.85
C VAL A 88 -26.96 -40.00 -0.17
N ASP A 89 -28.19 -40.43 -0.49
CA ASP A 89 -28.40 -41.47 -1.50
C ASP A 89 -28.12 -40.93 -2.91
N ARG A 90 -28.73 -39.79 -3.24
CA ARG A 90 -28.54 -39.15 -4.53
C ARG A 90 -28.75 -37.65 -4.47
N ILE A 91 -27.92 -36.93 -5.23
CA ILE A 91 -28.10 -35.50 -5.49
C ILE A 91 -28.02 -35.26 -6.99
N ASP A 92 -29.08 -34.72 -7.59
CA ASP A 92 -29.15 -34.42 -9.02
C ASP A 92 -29.14 -32.89 -9.22
N GLY A 93 -28.49 -32.42 -10.31
CA GLY A 93 -28.57 -31.02 -10.73
C GLY A 93 -27.77 -30.00 -9.92
N VAL A 94 -26.84 -30.42 -9.05
CA VAL A 94 -26.00 -29.47 -8.28
C VAL A 94 -24.92 -28.81 -9.16
N PRO A 95 -24.89 -27.47 -9.26
CA PRO A 95 -23.82 -26.73 -9.93
C PRO A 95 -22.52 -26.72 -9.11
N PRO A 96 -21.39 -26.25 -9.68
CA PRO A 96 -20.22 -25.86 -8.90
C PRO A 96 -20.64 -24.88 -7.80
N ALA A 97 -20.17 -25.13 -6.57
CA ALA A 97 -20.60 -24.38 -5.40
C ALA A 97 -19.46 -23.52 -4.82
N ILE A 98 -19.81 -22.32 -4.35
CA ILE A 98 -18.91 -21.39 -3.66
C ILE A 98 -19.56 -21.01 -2.33
N ALA A 99 -18.86 -21.30 -1.22
CA ALA A 99 -19.27 -20.86 0.10
C ALA A 99 -18.72 -19.47 0.41
N ILE A 100 -19.57 -18.62 0.96
CA ILE A 100 -19.23 -17.28 1.46
C ILE A 100 -19.52 -17.28 2.96
N ASP A 101 -18.52 -17.72 3.73
CA ASP A 101 -18.58 -17.78 5.19
C ASP A 101 -17.87 -16.56 5.84
N GLN A 102 -17.91 -16.52 7.17
CA GLN A 102 -17.26 -15.47 7.98
C GLN A 102 -15.79 -15.77 8.29
N THR A 103 -15.29 -16.93 7.88
CA THR A 103 -13.92 -17.31 8.16
C THR A 103 -13.02 -16.57 7.20
N ASN A 104 -11.97 -15.94 7.74
CA ASN A 104 -10.93 -15.37 6.90
C ASN A 104 -9.87 -16.45 6.65
N PRO A 105 -9.80 -17.04 5.44
CA PRO A 105 -8.77 -18.02 5.12
C PRO A 105 -7.38 -17.37 5.10
N VAL A 106 -7.28 -16.07 4.83
CA VAL A 106 -6.02 -15.34 4.73
C VAL A 106 -5.71 -14.60 6.04
N ARG A 107 -4.96 -15.25 6.93
CA ARG A 107 -4.51 -14.67 8.21
C ARG A 107 -3.12 -14.04 8.15
N THR A 108 -2.56 -13.86 6.95
CA THR A 108 -1.20 -13.32 6.81
C THR A 108 -1.17 -11.84 7.16
N SER A 109 -0.09 -11.40 7.80
CA SER A 109 0.09 -10.00 8.22
C SER A 109 0.35 -9.04 7.05
N ARG A 110 0.54 -9.53 5.82
CA ARG A 110 0.70 -8.70 4.61
C ARG A 110 -0.62 -8.44 3.89
N SER A 111 -1.62 -9.29 4.06
CA SER A 111 -2.90 -9.16 3.35
C SER A 111 -3.70 -7.96 3.88
N THR A 112 -4.23 -7.15 2.96
CA THR A 112 -5.11 -6.01 3.21
C THR A 112 -6.43 -6.15 2.47
N VAL A 113 -7.39 -5.26 2.77
CA VAL A 113 -8.64 -5.14 2.00
C VAL A 113 -8.35 -5.00 0.50
N GLY A 114 -7.38 -4.15 0.13
CA GLY A 114 -6.98 -3.94 -1.26
C GLY A 114 -6.40 -5.18 -1.94
N THR A 115 -5.73 -6.08 -1.23
CA THR A 115 -5.27 -7.36 -1.80
C THR A 115 -6.38 -8.41 -1.86
N MET A 116 -7.27 -8.45 -0.86
CA MET A 116 -8.41 -9.40 -0.85
C MET A 116 -9.41 -9.12 -1.98
N THR A 117 -9.51 -7.86 -2.39
CA THR A 117 -10.43 -7.39 -3.43
C THR A 117 -9.76 -7.26 -4.80
N GLU A 118 -8.46 -7.57 -4.89
CA GLU A 118 -7.59 -7.41 -6.08
C GLU A 118 -7.54 -5.97 -6.64
N ILE A 119 -8.14 -4.99 -5.94
CA ILE A 119 -8.09 -3.58 -6.34
C ILE A 119 -6.63 -3.11 -6.36
N ASN A 120 -5.81 -3.57 -5.42
CA ASN A 120 -4.37 -3.26 -5.42
C ASN A 120 -3.67 -3.67 -6.72
N ASP A 121 -4.07 -4.75 -7.38
CA ASP A 121 -3.41 -5.19 -8.62
C ASP A 121 -3.74 -4.26 -9.78
N HIS A 122 -4.98 -3.78 -9.84
CA HIS A 122 -5.40 -2.77 -10.79
C HIS A 122 -4.72 -1.41 -10.51
N LEU A 123 -4.60 -1.03 -9.23
CA LEU A 123 -3.90 0.20 -8.86
C LEU A 123 -2.41 0.16 -9.23
N LYS A 124 -1.72 -0.98 -9.05
CA LYS A 124 -0.31 -1.14 -9.46
C LYS A 124 -0.14 -0.94 -10.96
N LEU A 125 -1.06 -1.49 -11.76
CA LEU A 125 -1.06 -1.31 -13.21
C LEU A 125 -1.30 0.16 -13.58
N LEU A 126 -2.26 0.81 -12.92
CA LEU A 126 -2.61 2.21 -13.18
C LEU A 126 -1.42 3.12 -12.86
N TRP A 127 -0.80 2.94 -11.69
CA TRP A 127 0.37 3.73 -11.31
C TRP A 127 1.58 3.45 -12.21
N ALA A 128 1.84 2.18 -12.55
CA ALA A 128 2.94 1.83 -13.45
C ALA A 128 2.83 2.52 -14.82
N ARG A 129 1.60 2.73 -15.31
CA ARG A 129 1.34 3.26 -16.64
C ARG A 129 1.16 4.78 -16.68
N PHE A 130 0.49 5.36 -15.69
CA PHE A 130 0.04 6.76 -15.76
C PHE A 130 0.64 7.65 -14.68
N ALA A 131 1.42 7.10 -13.74
CA ALA A 131 2.03 7.95 -12.73
C ALA A 131 3.13 8.82 -13.33
N GLN A 132 3.18 10.05 -12.84
CA GLN A 132 4.25 10.98 -13.14
C GLN A 132 5.22 11.07 -11.96
N ALA A 133 6.52 10.97 -12.24
CA ALA A 133 7.55 11.17 -11.25
C ALA A 133 7.51 12.61 -10.69
N HIS A 134 7.76 12.75 -9.40
CA HIS A 134 7.85 14.01 -8.69
C HIS A 134 9.17 14.08 -7.94
N CYS A 135 9.80 15.24 -7.99
CA CYS A 135 11.09 15.42 -7.34
C CYS A 135 10.97 15.32 -5.81
N PRO A 136 11.78 14.47 -5.14
CA PRO A 136 11.76 14.37 -3.67
C PRO A 136 12.21 15.67 -2.98
N HIS A 137 12.95 16.54 -3.67
CA HIS A 137 13.40 17.84 -3.16
C HIS A 137 12.39 18.98 -3.38
N GLY A 138 11.18 18.71 -3.87
CA GLY A 138 10.12 19.72 -3.98
C GLY A 138 10.08 20.54 -5.29
N HIS A 139 10.91 20.23 -6.28
CA HIS A 139 10.92 20.91 -7.60
C HIS A 139 9.72 20.58 -8.52
N GLY A 140 8.69 19.90 -8.00
CA GLY A 140 7.48 19.58 -8.75
C GLY A 140 7.59 18.33 -9.65
N PRO A 141 6.68 18.20 -10.64
CA PRO A 141 6.59 17.04 -11.51
C PRO A 141 7.76 16.97 -12.51
N VAL A 142 8.22 15.76 -12.78
CA VAL A 142 9.31 15.47 -13.72
C VAL A 142 8.70 15.02 -15.05
N LYS A 143 9.09 15.70 -16.13
CA LYS A 143 8.71 15.38 -17.50
C LYS A 143 9.98 15.29 -18.33
N ALA A 144 10.09 14.24 -19.13
CA ALA A 144 11.06 14.22 -20.20
C ALA A 144 10.64 15.29 -21.23
N ALA A 145 11.52 16.24 -21.46
CA ALA A 145 11.25 17.39 -22.31
C ALA A 145 11.55 17.05 -23.78
N HIS A 146 10.65 17.41 -24.67
CA HIS A 146 10.85 17.33 -26.12
C HIS A 146 11.13 18.72 -26.67
N ALA A 147 11.99 18.83 -27.69
CA ALA A 147 12.41 20.15 -28.19
C ALA A 147 11.25 21.06 -28.56
N ALA A 148 10.22 20.52 -29.24
CA ALA A 148 9.02 21.28 -29.60
C ALA A 148 8.29 21.84 -28.37
N SER A 149 8.01 21.01 -27.36
CA SER A 149 7.32 21.46 -26.14
C SER A 149 8.16 22.46 -25.34
N VAL A 150 9.48 22.28 -25.31
CA VAL A 150 10.40 23.23 -24.67
C VAL A 150 10.38 24.58 -25.36
N CYS A 151 10.35 24.62 -26.70
CA CYS A 151 10.26 25.88 -27.45
C CYS A 151 8.97 26.63 -27.09
N GLU A 152 7.83 25.95 -27.07
CA GLU A 152 6.53 26.55 -26.69
C GLU A 152 6.56 27.07 -25.24
N GLU A 153 7.01 26.25 -24.28
CA GLU A 153 7.12 26.65 -22.87
C GLU A 153 8.09 27.82 -22.66
N LEU A 154 9.21 27.85 -23.39
CA LEU A 154 10.23 28.87 -23.28
C LEU A 154 9.73 30.21 -23.84
N VAL A 155 9.01 30.21 -24.96
CA VAL A 155 8.39 31.43 -25.51
C VAL A 155 7.34 31.98 -24.56
N ALA A 156 6.47 31.13 -24.01
CA ALA A 156 5.45 31.55 -23.03
C ALA A 156 6.10 32.15 -21.77
N LYS A 157 7.08 31.46 -21.18
CA LYS A 157 7.83 31.96 -20.01
C LYS A 157 8.56 33.27 -20.30
N ALA A 158 9.13 33.44 -21.49
CA ALA A 158 9.79 34.66 -21.88
C ALA A 158 8.81 35.83 -21.99
N GLN A 159 7.62 35.61 -22.56
CA GLN A 159 6.56 36.63 -22.62
C GLN A 159 6.14 37.09 -21.23
N ASP A 160 5.90 36.14 -20.31
CA ASP A 160 5.54 36.43 -18.91
C ASP A 160 6.64 37.20 -18.17
N ALA A 161 7.90 36.99 -18.54
CA ALA A 161 9.07 37.64 -17.94
C ALA A 161 9.46 38.97 -18.62
N ALA A 162 8.58 39.56 -19.43
CA ALA A 162 8.83 40.79 -20.20
C ALA A 162 9.96 40.66 -21.25
N ASP A 163 10.03 39.50 -21.91
CA ASP A 163 10.96 39.15 -23.00
C ASP A 163 12.44 39.47 -22.70
N PRO A 164 13.01 38.89 -21.63
CA PRO A 164 14.40 39.12 -21.27
C PRO A 164 15.34 38.51 -22.32
N ARG A 165 16.61 38.93 -22.30
CA ARG A 165 17.61 38.26 -23.12
C ARG A 165 17.91 36.88 -22.52
N LEU A 166 17.81 35.84 -23.34
CA LEU A 166 18.00 34.46 -22.92
C LEU A 166 19.39 33.98 -23.31
N LEU A 167 20.04 33.27 -22.39
CA LEU A 167 21.25 32.49 -22.63
C LEU A 167 20.88 31.01 -22.52
N LEU A 168 20.90 30.29 -23.65
CA LEU A 168 20.67 28.85 -23.66
C LEU A 168 22.00 28.16 -23.39
N CYS A 169 22.04 27.40 -22.31
CA CYS A 169 23.24 26.73 -21.84
C CYS A 169 23.02 25.23 -21.67
N PHE A 170 24.10 24.47 -21.75
CA PHE A 170 24.15 23.08 -21.29
C PHE A 170 25.26 22.95 -20.22
N PRO A 171 25.03 22.16 -19.15
CA PRO A 171 26.02 22.01 -18.10
C PRO A 171 27.10 20.99 -18.49
N ILE A 172 28.36 21.31 -18.19
CA ILE A 172 29.49 20.37 -18.22
C ILE A 172 30.03 20.18 -16.81
N ALA A 173 30.14 18.93 -16.36
CA ALA A 173 30.68 18.63 -15.03
C ALA A 173 32.19 18.91 -14.97
N ILE A 174 32.63 19.56 -13.89
CA ILE A 174 34.05 19.80 -13.60
C ILE A 174 34.52 18.64 -12.70
N PRO A 175 35.41 17.74 -13.17
CA PRO A 175 35.94 16.68 -12.32
C PRO A 175 36.80 17.26 -11.20
N GLU A 176 36.88 16.58 -10.06
CA GLU A 176 37.65 17.04 -8.89
C GLU A 176 39.14 17.27 -9.18
N ALA A 177 39.69 16.55 -10.17
CA ALA A 177 41.09 16.66 -10.58
C ALA A 177 41.42 17.94 -11.36
N PHE A 178 40.42 18.71 -11.81
CA PHE A 178 40.61 19.86 -12.69
C PHE A 178 40.15 21.18 -12.04
N GLY A 179 40.88 22.24 -12.35
CA GLY A 179 40.46 23.62 -12.06
C GLY A 179 39.42 24.12 -13.06
N GLN A 180 38.62 25.14 -12.69
CA GLN A 180 37.65 25.77 -13.60
C GLN A 180 38.33 26.28 -14.89
N GLN A 181 39.47 26.98 -14.74
CA GLN A 181 40.20 27.59 -15.85
C GLN A 181 40.74 26.55 -16.86
N GLU A 182 41.14 25.37 -16.38
CA GLU A 182 41.62 24.29 -17.24
C GLU A 182 40.48 23.74 -18.12
N VAL A 183 39.31 23.53 -17.51
CA VAL A 183 38.12 23.08 -18.24
C VAL A 183 37.67 24.15 -19.25
N GLU A 184 37.69 25.44 -18.87
CA GLU A 184 37.39 26.55 -19.79
C GLU A 184 38.36 26.60 -20.98
N ALA A 185 39.66 26.39 -20.75
CA ALA A 185 40.65 26.34 -21.82
C ALA A 185 40.41 25.17 -22.78
N MET A 186 40.04 24.00 -22.27
CA MET A 186 39.65 22.84 -23.08
C MET A 186 38.38 23.11 -23.90
N LEU A 187 37.39 23.77 -23.31
CA LEU A 187 36.16 24.16 -24.00
C LEU A 187 36.42 25.19 -25.09
N LEU A 188 37.31 26.16 -24.84
CA LEU A 188 37.75 27.13 -25.84
C LEU A 188 38.43 26.45 -27.02
N ALA A 189 39.28 25.45 -26.77
CA ALA A 189 39.92 24.64 -27.81
C ALA A 189 38.92 23.82 -28.65
N GLN A 190 37.75 23.47 -28.08
CA GLN A 190 36.64 22.83 -28.77
C GLN A 190 35.71 23.84 -29.48
N GLY A 191 35.99 25.14 -29.41
CA GLY A 191 35.23 26.20 -30.07
C GLY A 191 34.17 26.89 -29.21
N TYR A 192 34.02 26.52 -27.93
CA TYR A 192 33.09 27.20 -27.02
C TYR A 192 33.74 28.47 -26.45
N THR A 193 33.28 29.63 -26.90
CA THR A 193 33.88 30.93 -26.53
C THR A 193 33.25 31.57 -25.29
N ARG A 194 32.12 31.03 -24.81
CA ARG A 194 31.33 31.64 -23.72
C ARG A 194 30.87 30.59 -22.73
N THR A 195 31.18 30.84 -21.47
CA THR A 195 30.71 30.09 -20.32
C THR A 195 30.09 31.06 -19.31
N GLN A 196 29.13 30.58 -18.54
CA GLN A 196 28.79 31.15 -17.25
C GLN A 196 29.67 30.47 -16.19
N GLY A 197 30.04 31.21 -15.15
CA GLY A 197 31.01 30.76 -14.14
C GLY A 197 30.62 29.46 -13.43
N GLU A 198 31.51 28.99 -12.56
CA GLU A 198 31.28 27.76 -11.80
C GLU A 198 29.99 27.81 -10.99
N ALA A 199 29.17 26.78 -11.15
CA ALA A 199 27.94 26.57 -10.40
C ALA A 199 27.93 25.19 -9.74
N TYR A 200 27.11 25.07 -8.71
CA TYR A 200 26.99 23.86 -7.90
C TYR A 200 25.58 23.29 -8.02
N ASP A 201 25.48 21.96 -8.13
CA ASP A 201 24.16 21.34 -8.14
C ASP A 201 23.68 21.14 -6.70
N ALA A 202 22.43 20.72 -6.55
CA ALA A 202 21.86 20.42 -5.22
C ALA A 202 22.61 19.30 -4.45
N ARG A 203 23.57 18.61 -5.08
CA ARG A 203 24.40 17.56 -4.49
C ARG A 203 25.85 18.03 -4.30
N GLY A 204 26.17 19.30 -4.54
CA GLY A 204 27.50 19.87 -4.42
C GLY A 204 28.46 19.55 -5.56
N ARG A 205 27.98 18.97 -6.68
CA ARG A 205 28.83 18.72 -7.86
C ARG A 205 29.06 20.02 -8.61
N ARG A 206 30.32 20.27 -8.96
CA ARG A 206 30.79 21.44 -9.72
C ARG A 206 30.44 21.28 -11.20
N PHE A 207 29.86 22.30 -11.80
CA PHE A 207 29.60 22.34 -13.23
C PHE A 207 29.83 23.74 -13.80
N ILE A 208 30.03 23.80 -15.11
CA ILE A 208 30.13 25.03 -15.88
C ILE A 208 29.02 25.06 -16.93
N ASP A 209 28.28 26.16 -16.99
CA ASP A 209 27.19 26.32 -17.94
C ASP A 209 27.72 26.94 -19.23
N VAL A 210 27.81 26.14 -20.29
CA VAL A 210 28.37 26.57 -21.57
C VAL A 210 27.26 27.13 -22.45
N VAL A 211 27.47 28.32 -23.00
CA VAL A 211 26.45 29.02 -23.80
C VAL A 211 26.40 28.43 -25.22
N GLN A 212 25.27 27.84 -25.58
CA GLN A 212 24.98 27.33 -26.92
C GLN A 212 24.47 28.45 -27.85
N ASP A 213 23.51 29.25 -27.39
CA ASP A 213 22.97 30.37 -28.17
C ASP A 213 22.42 31.49 -27.25
N ARG A 214 22.20 32.68 -27.81
CA ARG A 214 21.65 33.85 -27.13
C ARG A 214 20.73 34.65 -28.03
N PHE A 215 19.54 34.96 -27.53
CA PHE A 215 18.55 35.76 -28.26
C PHE A 215 17.46 36.27 -27.31
N ARG A 216 16.58 37.15 -27.81
CA ARG A 216 15.27 37.43 -27.20
C ARG A 216 14.24 36.53 -27.85
N ALA A 217 13.28 36.02 -27.08
CA ALA A 217 12.27 35.10 -27.61
C ALA A 217 11.40 35.76 -28.68
N SER A 218 11.17 37.08 -28.58
CA SER A 218 10.42 37.85 -29.59
C SER A 218 11.14 38.05 -30.93
N GLN A 219 12.46 37.89 -30.97
CA GLN A 219 13.30 38.24 -32.13
C GLN A 219 13.92 37.02 -32.84
N VAL A 220 13.80 35.84 -32.26
CA VAL A 220 14.35 34.60 -32.82
C VAL A 220 13.33 33.92 -33.73
N ASP A 221 13.76 33.40 -34.86
CA ASP A 221 12.91 32.56 -35.69
C ASP A 221 12.74 31.16 -35.05
N ALA A 222 11.63 30.49 -35.37
CA ALA A 222 11.31 29.19 -34.80
C ALA A 222 12.33 28.10 -35.16
N GLY A 223 13.02 28.22 -36.30
CA GLY A 223 14.03 27.26 -36.74
C GLY A 223 15.27 27.31 -35.85
N ARG A 224 15.85 28.51 -35.68
CA ARG A 224 17.01 28.74 -34.82
C ARG A 224 16.75 28.42 -33.36
N LEU A 225 15.58 28.79 -32.83
CA LEU A 225 15.18 28.44 -31.46
C LEU A 225 15.18 26.92 -31.26
N ARG A 226 14.54 26.19 -32.18
CA ARG A 226 14.46 24.73 -32.09
C ARG A 226 15.82 24.07 -32.23
N GLU A 227 16.65 24.52 -33.17
CA GLU A 227 18.01 24.01 -33.34
C GLU A 227 18.86 24.19 -32.08
N ALA A 228 18.81 25.38 -31.45
CA ALA A 228 19.54 25.65 -30.21
C ALA A 228 19.07 24.76 -29.05
N VAL A 229 17.76 24.56 -28.91
CA VAL A 229 17.17 23.66 -27.90
C VAL A 229 17.55 22.20 -28.16
N GLU A 230 17.44 21.73 -29.40
CA GLU A 230 17.83 20.38 -29.81
C GLU A 230 19.32 20.13 -29.55
N ALA A 231 20.19 21.08 -29.88
CA ALA A 231 21.63 20.98 -29.64
C ALA A 231 21.97 20.81 -28.15
N CYS A 232 21.26 21.48 -27.24
CA CYS A 232 21.42 21.28 -25.80
C CYS A 232 20.88 19.92 -25.34
N LEU A 233 19.67 19.55 -25.78
CA LEU A 233 18.98 18.34 -25.30
C LEU A 233 19.52 17.02 -25.89
N ALA A 234 20.18 17.07 -27.05
CA ALA A 234 20.79 15.91 -27.71
C ALA A 234 22.10 15.46 -27.05
N ARG A 235 22.68 16.28 -26.18
CA ARG A 235 23.91 15.93 -25.45
C ARG A 235 23.70 14.73 -24.51
N PRO A 236 24.79 14.02 -24.14
CA PRO A 236 24.71 12.92 -23.19
C PRO A 236 24.06 13.28 -21.85
N GLU A 237 24.21 14.51 -21.37
CA GLU A 237 23.56 14.97 -20.13
C GLU A 237 22.06 15.19 -20.33
N GLY A 238 21.65 15.60 -21.55
CA GLY A 238 20.27 15.86 -21.92
C GLY A 238 19.64 16.96 -21.05
N ARG A 239 20.37 18.04 -20.79
CA ARG A 239 19.95 19.16 -19.94
C ARG A 239 20.04 20.47 -20.70
N LEU A 240 19.04 21.31 -20.51
CA LEU A 240 19.01 22.70 -20.97
C LEU A 240 18.82 23.60 -19.75
N ILE A 241 19.70 24.58 -19.61
CA ILE A 241 19.67 25.61 -18.56
C ILE A 241 19.57 26.94 -19.27
N VAL A 242 18.56 27.74 -18.92
CA VAL A 242 18.34 29.05 -19.55
C VAL A 242 18.47 30.12 -18.50
N HIS A 243 19.46 31.00 -18.67
CA HIS A 243 19.60 32.19 -17.82
C HIS A 243 18.93 33.38 -18.50
N THR A 244 18.09 34.07 -17.75
CA THR A 244 17.51 35.35 -18.16
C THR A 244 18.43 36.48 -17.70
N LEU A 245 18.65 37.46 -18.57
CA LEU A 245 19.42 38.66 -18.26
C LEU A 245 18.49 39.87 -18.14
N ALA A 246 18.53 40.54 -17.00
CA ALA A 246 17.86 41.82 -16.76
C ALA A 246 18.92 42.93 -16.69
N GLY A 247 19.41 43.39 -17.85
CA GLY A 247 20.60 44.24 -17.94
C GLY A 247 21.88 43.39 -18.04
N GLU A 248 22.87 43.65 -17.18
CA GLU A 248 24.12 42.88 -17.11
C GLU A 248 24.07 41.69 -16.14
N ASP A 249 23.10 41.65 -15.22
CA ASP A 249 22.98 40.59 -14.21
C ASP A 249 21.96 39.51 -14.59
N ALA A 250 22.27 38.27 -14.18
CA ALA A 250 21.37 37.13 -14.32
C ALA A 250 20.20 37.25 -13.31
N SER A 251 18.97 37.22 -13.82
CA SER A 251 17.76 37.42 -13.01
C SER A 251 17.13 36.10 -12.57
N GLN A 252 16.94 35.16 -13.49
CA GLN A 252 16.29 33.88 -13.25
C GLN A 252 16.93 32.78 -14.09
N THR A 253 16.91 31.56 -13.55
CA THR A 253 17.36 30.36 -14.24
C THR A 253 16.21 29.40 -14.44
N TRP A 254 16.02 28.91 -15.66
CA TRP A 254 15.02 27.91 -16.01
C TRP A 254 15.71 26.62 -16.46
N HIS A 255 15.11 25.47 -16.17
CA HIS A 255 15.75 24.17 -16.39
C HIS A 255 14.81 23.21 -17.11
N TRP A 256 15.35 22.46 -18.07
CA TRP A 256 14.69 21.33 -18.73
C TRP A 256 15.64 20.13 -18.82
N SER A 257 15.06 18.93 -18.91
CA SER A 257 15.81 17.70 -19.19
C SER A 257 15.06 16.81 -20.16
N SER A 258 15.76 16.28 -21.17
CA SER A 258 15.22 15.28 -22.10
C SER A 258 15.15 13.87 -21.50
N LYS A 259 15.71 13.66 -20.31
CA LYS A 259 15.75 12.38 -19.60
C LYS A 259 14.72 12.34 -18.48
N GLN A 260 14.44 11.14 -17.96
CA GLN A 260 13.66 10.94 -16.72
C GLN A 260 14.47 11.37 -15.49
N ARG A 261 14.75 12.67 -15.38
CA ARG A 261 15.53 13.28 -14.31
C ARG A 261 14.93 14.65 -13.97
N CYS A 262 15.03 15.04 -12.70
CA CYS A 262 14.64 16.39 -12.31
C CYS A 262 15.60 17.41 -12.96
N ALA A 263 15.04 18.39 -13.68
CA ALA A 263 15.86 19.38 -14.40
C ALA A 263 16.70 20.28 -13.48
N THR A 264 16.23 20.51 -12.25
CA THR A 264 16.89 21.37 -11.24
C THR A 264 17.97 20.63 -10.44
N CYS A 265 17.62 19.53 -9.74
CA CYS A 265 18.55 18.83 -8.85
C CYS A 265 19.24 17.60 -9.47
N ASP A 266 18.96 17.31 -10.74
CA ASP A 266 19.50 16.18 -11.48
C ASP A 266 19.26 14.80 -10.81
N HIS A 267 18.22 14.70 -9.97
CA HIS A 267 17.80 13.40 -9.43
C HIS A 267 17.18 12.55 -10.54
N GLY A 268 17.76 11.37 -10.80
CA GLY A 268 17.29 10.46 -11.83
C GLY A 268 16.23 9.48 -11.33
N PHE A 269 15.30 9.13 -12.21
CA PHE A 269 14.22 8.20 -11.95
C PHE A 269 14.39 6.96 -12.83
N ALA A 270 14.42 5.79 -12.20
CA ALA A 270 14.43 4.52 -12.92
C ALA A 270 13.06 4.24 -13.57
N SER A 271 13.03 3.36 -14.57
CA SER A 271 11.76 2.90 -15.13
C SER A 271 10.96 2.14 -14.08
N ILE A 272 9.68 2.46 -13.99
CA ILE A 272 8.75 1.79 -13.08
C ILE A 272 8.04 0.63 -13.75
N THR A 273 7.71 -0.35 -12.93
CA THR A 273 6.90 -1.51 -13.29
C THR A 273 5.86 -1.72 -12.18
N PRO A 274 4.78 -2.49 -12.41
CA PRO A 274 3.79 -2.78 -11.38
C PRO A 274 4.39 -3.36 -10.08
N SER A 275 5.51 -4.08 -10.18
CA SER A 275 6.24 -4.65 -9.04
C SER A 275 6.80 -3.59 -8.08
N HIS A 276 7.15 -2.40 -8.56
CA HIS A 276 7.60 -1.29 -7.71
C HIS A 276 6.50 -0.77 -6.78
N PHE A 277 5.24 -1.00 -7.16
CA PHE A 277 4.04 -0.63 -6.40
C PHE A 277 3.49 -1.79 -5.57
N SER A 278 4.22 -2.92 -5.49
CA SER A 278 3.81 -4.12 -4.75
C SER A 278 4.65 -4.32 -3.51
N PHE A 279 4.03 -4.18 -2.33
CA PHE A 279 4.66 -4.54 -1.05
C PHE A 279 4.81 -6.06 -0.84
N ASN A 280 4.30 -6.88 -1.76
CA ASN A 280 4.54 -8.32 -1.79
C ASN A 280 5.73 -8.71 -2.68
N SER A 281 6.28 -7.77 -3.46
CA SER A 281 7.46 -7.98 -4.29
C SER A 281 8.70 -7.38 -3.61
N PRO A 282 9.86 -8.05 -3.60
CA PRO A 282 11.10 -7.48 -3.06
C PRO A 282 11.55 -6.21 -3.81
N ILE A 283 11.08 -6.01 -5.04
CA ILE A 283 11.37 -4.81 -5.84
C ILE A 283 10.71 -3.58 -5.21
N GLY A 284 9.43 -3.67 -4.85
CA GLY A 284 8.65 -2.55 -4.29
C GLY A 284 8.60 -2.51 -2.77
N ALA A 285 8.81 -3.63 -2.07
CA ALA A 285 8.66 -3.71 -0.62
C ALA A 285 9.77 -2.96 0.12
N CYS A 286 9.38 -2.24 1.18
CA CYS A 286 10.32 -1.63 2.12
C CYS A 286 11.27 -2.71 2.68
N GLU A 287 12.57 -2.41 2.69
CA GLU A 287 13.61 -3.38 3.09
C GLU A 287 13.58 -3.68 4.59
N THR A 288 13.32 -2.66 5.42
CA THR A 288 13.27 -2.77 6.88
C THR A 288 12.11 -3.64 7.36
N CYS A 289 10.89 -3.36 6.87
CA CYS A 289 9.71 -4.11 7.27
C CYS A 289 9.31 -5.21 6.29
N ARG A 290 10.07 -5.43 5.20
CA ARG A 290 9.79 -6.43 4.16
C ARG A 290 8.32 -6.43 3.71
N GLY A 291 7.74 -5.24 3.51
CA GLY A 291 6.35 -5.08 3.07
C GLY A 291 5.26 -5.23 4.14
N PHE A 292 5.60 -5.39 5.42
CA PHE A 292 4.60 -5.48 6.50
C PHE A 292 4.07 -4.11 6.96
N GLY A 293 4.75 -3.01 6.64
CA GLY A 293 4.42 -1.64 7.10
C GLY A 293 4.73 -1.38 8.58
N ARG A 294 5.14 -2.40 9.31
CA ARG A 294 5.36 -2.36 10.75
C ARG A 294 6.55 -3.20 11.13
N VAL A 295 7.20 -2.81 12.20
CA VAL A 295 8.27 -3.57 12.83
C VAL A 295 7.81 -4.04 14.19
N ILE A 296 8.35 -5.17 14.63
CA ILE A 296 8.18 -5.62 16.00
C ILE A 296 9.23 -4.90 16.81
N GLY A 297 8.79 -3.97 17.65
CA GLY A 297 9.65 -3.20 18.55
C GLY A 297 9.29 -3.45 20.00
N ILE A 298 10.12 -2.95 20.91
CA ILE A 298 9.80 -2.93 22.34
C ILE A 298 8.77 -1.83 22.60
N ASP A 299 7.70 -2.19 23.31
CA ASP A 299 6.69 -1.28 23.80
C ASP A 299 7.07 -0.81 25.20
N TRP A 300 7.55 0.42 25.32
CA TRP A 300 7.96 1.00 26.60
C TRP A 300 6.81 1.17 27.58
N GLY A 301 5.56 1.26 27.11
CA GLY A 301 4.37 1.24 27.98
C GLY A 301 4.14 -0.14 28.62
N LEU A 302 4.53 -1.22 27.96
CA LEU A 302 4.49 -2.57 28.57
C LEU A 302 5.67 -2.81 29.51
N VAL A 303 6.82 -2.18 29.25
CA VAL A 303 8.02 -2.24 30.10
C VAL A 303 7.84 -1.41 31.37
N ILE A 304 7.24 -0.22 31.25
CA ILE A 304 7.02 0.75 32.33
C ILE A 304 5.52 1.12 32.37
N PRO A 305 4.66 0.18 32.80
CA PRO A 305 3.20 0.38 32.75
C PRO A 305 2.70 1.40 33.77
N ASP A 306 3.35 1.46 34.94
CA ASP A 306 3.00 2.38 36.01
C ASP A 306 4.06 3.47 36.15
N GLN A 307 3.77 4.62 35.53
CA GLN A 307 4.69 5.76 35.54
C GLN A 307 4.70 6.53 36.88
N SER A 308 3.83 6.17 37.83
CA SER A 308 3.83 6.75 39.18
C SER A 308 4.88 6.10 40.10
N LYS A 309 5.37 4.90 39.74
CA LYS A 309 6.44 4.23 40.48
C LYS A 309 7.78 4.91 40.28
N THR A 310 8.59 4.87 41.34
CA THR A 310 9.98 5.32 41.31
C THR A 310 10.89 4.22 40.77
N LEU A 311 12.14 4.55 40.40
CA LEU A 311 13.12 3.53 40.00
C LEU A 311 13.39 2.56 41.16
N ALA A 312 13.45 3.05 42.39
CA ALA A 312 13.62 2.24 43.60
C ALA A 312 12.47 1.26 43.85
N GLN A 313 11.23 1.64 43.49
CA GLN A 313 10.04 0.79 43.60
C GLN A 313 9.89 -0.21 42.44
N GLY A 314 10.84 -0.25 41.52
CA GLY A 314 10.82 -1.19 40.39
C GLY A 314 9.88 -0.76 39.26
N ALA A 315 9.98 0.48 38.81
CA ALA A 315 9.22 0.98 37.65
C ALA A 315 9.41 0.13 36.38
N ILE A 316 10.58 -0.50 36.20
CA ILE A 316 10.91 -1.34 35.04
C ILE A 316 10.50 -2.78 35.32
N LYS A 317 9.34 -3.18 34.77
CA LYS A 317 8.67 -4.45 35.03
C LYS A 317 9.52 -5.71 34.70
N PRO A 318 10.26 -5.79 33.57
CA PRO A 318 11.06 -6.97 33.25
C PRO A 318 12.11 -7.34 34.30
N TRP A 319 12.60 -6.36 35.07
CA TRP A 319 13.66 -6.55 36.07
C TRP A 319 13.14 -6.94 37.45
N GLN A 320 11.82 -7.02 37.63
CA GLN A 320 11.20 -7.42 38.90
C GLN A 320 11.04 -8.94 39.03
N THR A 321 11.45 -9.71 38.03
CA THR A 321 11.48 -11.19 38.09
C THR A 321 12.81 -11.70 38.61
N GLU A 322 12.83 -12.87 39.25
CA GLU A 322 14.04 -13.47 39.81
C GLU A 322 15.17 -13.61 38.77
N SER A 323 14.83 -13.91 37.52
CA SER A 323 15.80 -14.09 36.43
C SER A 323 16.54 -12.82 36.01
N PHE A 324 16.03 -11.63 36.33
CA PHE A 324 16.61 -10.35 35.88
C PHE A 324 16.70 -9.30 37.01
N LYS A 325 16.60 -9.75 38.27
CA LYS A 325 16.71 -8.88 39.44
C LYS A 325 18.08 -8.21 39.54
N GLU A 326 19.12 -8.84 38.99
CA GLU A 326 20.47 -8.24 38.87
C GLU A 326 20.43 -6.91 38.11
N CYS A 327 19.62 -6.79 37.05
CA CYS A 327 19.50 -5.55 36.29
C CYS A 327 18.90 -4.40 37.13
N GLN A 328 17.97 -4.72 38.03
CA GLN A 328 17.45 -3.74 39.00
C GLN A 328 18.57 -3.32 39.97
N SER A 329 19.36 -4.27 40.47
CA SER A 329 20.50 -3.95 41.36
C SER A 329 21.54 -3.06 40.68
N ASP A 330 21.86 -3.33 39.41
CA ASP A 330 22.76 -2.50 38.61
C ASP A 330 22.22 -1.08 38.44
N LEU A 331 20.93 -0.94 38.10
CA LEU A 331 20.30 0.39 37.98
C LEU A 331 20.44 1.19 39.28
N MET A 332 20.20 0.54 40.43
CA MET A 332 20.31 1.17 41.75
C MET A 332 21.75 1.54 42.11
N LYS A 333 22.74 0.83 41.57
CA LYS A 333 24.17 1.13 41.75
C LYS A 333 24.62 2.30 40.88
N PHE A 334 24.22 2.34 39.61
CA PHE A 334 24.73 3.32 38.65
C PHE A 334 23.95 4.64 38.64
N ALA A 335 22.65 4.64 38.94
CA ALA A 335 21.82 5.84 38.90
C ALA A 335 22.32 6.97 39.84
N PRO A 336 22.74 6.69 41.10
CA PRO A 336 23.29 7.74 41.98
C PRO A 336 24.60 8.34 41.46
N LEU A 337 25.44 7.56 40.75
CA LEU A 337 26.70 8.03 40.17
C LEU A 337 26.50 9.08 39.06
N GLN A 338 25.31 9.09 38.45
CA GLN A 338 24.91 10.06 37.42
C GLN A 338 23.91 11.10 37.95
N ALA A 339 23.82 11.22 39.28
CA ALA A 339 22.91 12.14 39.98
C ALA A 339 21.42 11.97 39.58
N ILE A 340 21.01 10.75 39.24
CA ILE A 340 19.61 10.43 38.93
C ILE A 340 18.88 10.08 40.22
N ASP A 341 17.80 10.82 40.50
CA ASP A 341 16.95 10.62 41.67
C ASP A 341 16.10 9.35 41.53
N ILE A 342 16.53 8.28 42.19
CA ILE A 342 15.86 6.97 42.20
C ILE A 342 14.52 6.96 42.96
N HIS A 343 14.26 7.98 43.78
CA HIS A 343 13.03 8.10 44.58
C HIS A 343 12.00 9.03 43.94
N ARG A 344 12.33 9.64 42.80
CA ARG A 344 11.37 10.38 41.99
C ARG A 344 10.52 9.42 41.14
N PRO A 345 9.20 9.63 41.03
CA PRO A 345 8.34 8.89 40.10
C PRO A 345 8.86 8.98 38.67
N TRP A 346 8.70 7.90 37.89
CA TRP A 346 9.19 7.83 36.51
C TRP A 346 8.69 8.99 35.63
N ARG A 347 7.41 9.37 35.76
CA ARG A 347 6.81 10.48 35.01
C ARG A 347 7.44 11.85 35.33
N ASP A 348 8.00 12.00 36.53
CA ASP A 348 8.53 13.26 37.04
C ASP A 348 10.07 13.36 36.86
N LEU A 349 10.71 12.32 36.31
CA LEU A 349 12.11 12.35 35.92
C LEU A 349 12.34 13.27 34.70
N SER A 350 13.50 13.93 34.67
CA SER A 350 13.90 14.71 33.50
C SER A 350 14.00 13.81 32.25
N GLU A 351 13.82 14.40 31.07
CA GLU A 351 13.97 13.67 29.81
C GLU A 351 15.36 13.05 29.66
N SER A 352 16.41 13.78 30.06
CA SER A 352 17.79 13.27 30.09
C SER A 352 17.97 12.06 31.00
N ALA A 353 17.35 12.06 32.19
CA ALA A 353 17.40 10.93 33.11
C ALA A 353 16.64 9.72 32.55
N ARG A 354 15.45 9.93 31.96
CA ARG A 354 14.69 8.86 31.31
C ARG A 354 15.46 8.26 30.14
N LEU A 355 16.04 9.10 29.27
CA LEU A 355 16.89 8.65 28.17
C LEU A 355 18.12 7.89 28.68
N TRP A 356 18.79 8.33 29.74
CA TRP A 356 19.92 7.60 30.30
C TRP A 356 19.52 6.21 30.85
N VAL A 357 18.36 6.10 31.51
CA VAL A 357 17.86 4.80 32.00
C VAL A 357 17.54 3.85 30.83
N LEU A 358 16.99 4.37 29.73
CA LEU A 358 16.62 3.57 28.55
C LEU A 358 17.82 3.25 27.64
N ASP A 359 18.67 4.24 27.37
CA ASP A 359 19.71 4.20 26.34
C ASP A 359 21.10 3.90 26.92
N GLY A 360 21.26 4.03 28.23
CA GLY A 360 22.51 3.77 28.94
C GLY A 360 23.50 4.92 28.87
N ASP A 361 24.75 4.63 29.22
CA ASP A 361 25.89 5.54 29.13
C ASP A 361 26.15 5.95 27.66
N PRO A 362 26.24 7.26 27.34
CA PRO A 362 26.60 7.75 26.00
C PRO A 362 27.94 7.22 25.49
N GLN A 363 28.91 6.94 26.38
CA GLN A 363 30.23 6.43 26.02
C GLN A 363 30.35 4.91 26.19
N TRP A 364 29.27 4.17 25.95
CA TRP A 364 29.23 2.72 26.07
C TRP A 364 30.31 2.01 25.22
N ARG A 365 31.18 1.23 25.88
CA ARG A 365 32.25 0.44 25.25
C ARG A 365 32.03 -1.07 25.30
N GLY A 366 30.86 -1.53 25.75
CA GLY A 366 30.54 -2.95 25.89
C GLY A 366 30.85 -3.58 27.25
N ASP A 367 31.27 -2.79 28.25
CA ASP A 367 31.56 -3.31 29.60
C ASP A 367 30.34 -3.22 30.52
N TRP A 368 29.57 -4.31 30.56
CA TRP A 368 28.35 -4.47 31.36
C TRP A 368 28.57 -4.34 32.87
N LYS A 369 29.80 -4.55 33.36
CA LYS A 369 30.11 -4.50 34.80
C LYS A 369 30.48 -3.10 35.27
N ARG A 370 31.00 -2.26 34.36
CA ARG A 370 31.55 -0.95 34.69
C ARG A 370 30.73 0.22 34.15
N GLN A 371 29.89 -0.02 33.14
CA GLN A 371 29.04 1.01 32.53
C GLN A 371 27.58 0.62 32.60
N TRP A 372 26.72 1.63 32.70
CA TRP A 372 25.28 1.42 32.62
C TRP A 372 24.86 1.14 31.17
N TYR A 373 24.34 -0.05 30.92
CA TYR A 373 23.98 -0.51 29.58
C TYR A 373 22.63 0.02 29.10
N GLY A 374 21.70 0.34 30.00
CA GLY A 374 20.36 0.82 29.67
C GLY A 374 19.38 -0.28 29.23
N ALA A 375 18.08 0.01 29.35
CA ALA A 375 17.03 -0.97 29.06
C ALA A 375 16.99 -1.42 27.58
N LYS A 376 17.36 -0.57 26.62
CA LYS A 376 17.44 -0.91 25.19
C LYS A 376 18.43 -2.05 24.95
N ARG A 377 19.65 -1.93 25.48
CA ARG A 377 20.70 -2.95 25.31
C ARG A 377 20.37 -4.25 26.01
N PHE A 378 19.65 -4.20 27.14
CA PHE A 378 19.07 -5.39 27.76
C PHE A 378 18.14 -6.16 26.79
N PHE A 379 17.26 -5.46 26.10
CA PHE A 379 16.39 -6.09 25.09
C PHE A 379 17.16 -6.57 23.86
N GLU A 380 18.14 -5.81 23.36
CA GLU A 380 19.03 -6.26 22.26
C GLU A 380 19.78 -7.56 22.64
N TRP A 381 20.26 -7.65 23.88
CA TRP A 381 20.88 -8.88 24.39
C TRP A 381 19.88 -10.04 24.46
N LEU A 382 18.65 -9.80 24.94
CA LEU A 382 17.60 -10.83 24.91
C LEU A 382 17.28 -11.28 23.48
N GLU A 383 17.28 -10.37 22.51
CA GLU A 383 17.08 -10.71 21.10
C GLU A 383 18.17 -11.61 20.54
N SER A 384 19.44 -11.41 20.94
CA SER A 384 20.54 -12.34 20.59
C SER A 384 20.31 -13.76 21.12
N LYS A 385 19.47 -13.91 22.15
CA LYS A 385 19.10 -15.19 22.78
C LYS A 385 17.70 -15.68 22.36
N ALA A 386 17.09 -15.08 21.34
CA ALA A 386 15.75 -15.46 20.86
C ALA A 386 15.65 -16.88 20.30
N TYR A 387 16.75 -17.61 20.12
CA TYR A 387 16.72 -19.04 19.83
C TYR A 387 16.14 -19.88 21.00
N LYS A 388 16.17 -19.36 22.23
CA LYS A 388 15.57 -20.00 23.41
C LYS A 388 14.07 -19.70 23.52
N MET A 389 13.25 -20.73 23.71
CA MET A 389 11.79 -20.60 23.77
C MET A 389 11.30 -19.63 24.86
N HIS A 390 11.77 -19.78 26.10
CA HIS A 390 11.35 -18.92 27.22
C HIS A 390 11.71 -17.44 27.00
N VAL A 391 12.83 -17.15 26.31
CA VAL A 391 13.22 -15.79 25.93
C VAL A 391 12.24 -15.21 24.90
N ARG A 392 11.81 -16.00 23.91
CA ARG A 392 10.79 -15.57 22.93
C ARG A 392 9.46 -15.26 23.62
N VAL A 393 9.04 -16.10 24.56
CA VAL A 393 7.80 -15.87 25.33
C VAL A 393 7.92 -14.58 26.14
N LEU A 394 9.04 -14.34 26.81
CA LEU A 394 9.28 -13.09 27.54
C LEU A 394 9.23 -11.87 26.60
N LEU A 395 9.98 -11.90 25.50
CA LEU A 395 10.00 -10.82 24.51
C LEU A 395 8.61 -10.53 23.95
N SER A 396 7.78 -11.56 23.72
CA SER A 396 6.42 -11.38 23.20
C SER A 396 5.50 -10.57 24.12
N ARG A 397 5.79 -10.54 25.44
CA ARG A 397 5.00 -9.78 26.43
C ARG A 397 5.31 -8.29 26.44
N TYR A 398 6.46 -7.89 25.88
CA TYR A 398 6.94 -6.50 25.86
C TYR A 398 7.09 -5.95 24.45
N ARG A 399 6.64 -6.70 23.44
CA ARG A 399 6.70 -6.32 22.04
C ARG A 399 5.35 -5.84 21.57
N ALA A 400 5.36 -4.72 20.85
CA ALA A 400 4.22 -4.27 20.07
C ALA A 400 4.63 -4.09 18.61
N TYR A 401 3.62 -4.08 17.75
CA TYR A 401 3.81 -3.68 16.37
C TYR A 401 3.72 -2.17 16.29
N THR A 402 4.81 -1.52 15.91
CA THR A 402 4.83 -0.07 15.63
C THR A 402 4.95 0.17 14.13
N PRO A 403 4.43 1.30 13.61
CA PRO A 403 4.67 1.69 12.23
C PRO A 403 6.18 1.67 11.94
N CYS A 404 6.54 1.11 10.79
CA CYS A 404 7.94 1.03 10.40
C CYS A 404 8.52 2.45 10.25
N THR A 405 9.63 2.74 10.90
CA THR A 405 10.28 4.06 10.86
C THR A 405 10.85 4.40 9.49
N ALA A 406 11.29 3.41 8.72
CA ALA A 406 11.89 3.62 7.40
C ALA A 406 10.87 3.96 6.31
N CYS A 407 9.66 3.38 6.37
CA CYS A 407 8.62 3.61 5.36
C CYS A 407 7.37 4.31 5.92
N SER A 408 7.37 4.66 7.21
CA SER A 408 6.24 5.29 7.92
C SER A 408 4.90 4.58 7.74
N GLY A 409 4.91 3.24 7.63
CA GLY A 409 3.70 2.45 7.39
C GLY A 409 3.38 2.14 5.93
N THR A 410 4.02 2.81 4.97
CA THR A 410 3.68 2.70 3.53
C THR A 410 3.92 1.32 2.91
N ARG A 411 4.71 0.47 3.58
CA ARG A 411 5.10 -0.88 3.13
C ARG A 411 5.99 -0.92 1.89
N LEU A 412 6.17 0.23 1.23
CA LEU A 412 6.88 0.37 -0.03
C LEU A 412 8.24 1.04 0.19
N LYS A 413 9.15 0.89 -0.78
CA LYS A 413 10.37 1.69 -0.82
C LYS A 413 10.04 3.15 -1.14
N ALA A 414 10.95 4.05 -0.78
CA ALA A 414 10.74 5.49 -0.91
C ALA A 414 10.50 5.92 -2.36
N GLU A 415 11.12 5.23 -3.32
CA GLU A 415 11.04 5.49 -4.75
C GLU A 415 9.61 5.38 -5.28
N ALA A 416 8.80 4.45 -4.75
CA ALA A 416 7.40 4.33 -5.13
C ALA A 416 6.59 5.59 -4.78
N GLY A 417 6.99 6.32 -3.72
CA GLY A 417 6.36 7.57 -3.30
C GLY A 417 6.62 8.75 -4.24
N TYR A 418 7.61 8.65 -5.13
CA TYR A 418 7.91 9.69 -6.12
C TYR A 418 6.90 9.69 -7.26
N TRP A 419 6.20 8.58 -7.49
CA TRP A 419 5.29 8.41 -8.61
C TRP A 419 3.85 8.70 -8.19
N LYS A 420 3.23 9.69 -8.84
CA LYS A 420 1.91 10.18 -8.49
C LYS A 420 0.97 10.20 -9.68
N VAL A 421 -0.27 9.79 -9.46
CA VAL A 421 -1.38 9.95 -10.41
C VAL A 421 -2.25 11.09 -9.89
N ALA A 422 -2.47 12.12 -10.71
CA ALA A 422 -3.24 13.30 -10.32
C ALA A 422 -2.81 13.90 -8.96
N GLY A 423 -1.50 13.98 -8.73
CA GLY A 423 -0.91 14.54 -7.51
C GLY A 423 -0.92 13.63 -6.27
N LYS A 424 -1.50 12.42 -6.34
CA LYS A 424 -1.54 11.46 -5.22
C LYS A 424 -0.62 10.25 -5.47
N GLY A 425 0.13 9.86 -4.44
CA GLY A 425 0.90 8.60 -4.42
C GLY A 425 0.01 7.40 -4.14
N LEU A 426 0.45 6.19 -4.51
CA LEU A 426 -0.35 4.97 -4.36
C LEU A 426 -0.78 4.71 -2.91
N HIS A 427 0.15 4.78 -1.96
CA HIS A 427 -0.20 4.51 -0.56
C HIS A 427 -1.15 5.57 0.01
N GLN A 428 -1.08 6.82 -0.46
CA GLN A 428 -2.00 7.87 -0.03
C GLN A 428 -3.44 7.52 -0.40
N VAL A 429 -3.67 7.06 -1.64
CA VAL A 429 -5.01 6.64 -2.07
C VAL A 429 -5.49 5.39 -1.34
N MET A 430 -4.58 4.48 -0.96
CA MET A 430 -4.93 3.29 -0.18
C MET A 430 -5.36 3.59 1.26
N LEU A 431 -4.97 4.75 1.80
CA LEU A 431 -5.36 5.20 3.13
C LEU A 431 -6.70 5.96 3.15
N GLU A 432 -7.21 6.37 1.99
CA GLU A 432 -8.51 7.04 1.92
C GLU A 432 -9.65 6.05 2.17
N PRO A 433 -10.75 6.48 2.82
CA PRO A 433 -11.97 5.69 2.88
C PRO A 433 -12.46 5.35 1.47
N ILE A 434 -12.88 4.10 1.26
CA ILE A 434 -13.29 3.57 -0.05
C ILE A 434 -14.36 4.45 -0.72
N ALA A 435 -15.28 5.03 0.06
CA ALA A 435 -16.29 5.95 -0.47
C ALA A 435 -15.70 7.23 -1.07
N GLN A 436 -14.66 7.80 -0.42
CA GLN A 436 -13.95 8.97 -0.93
C GLN A 436 -13.08 8.60 -2.14
N LEU A 437 -12.41 7.44 -2.05
CA LEU A 437 -11.59 6.90 -3.12
C LEU A 437 -12.40 6.68 -4.41
N ARG A 438 -13.61 6.14 -4.30
CA ARG A 438 -14.55 5.99 -5.42
C ARG A 438 -14.86 7.31 -6.09
N ALA A 439 -15.24 8.33 -5.32
CA ALA A 439 -15.54 9.66 -5.84
C ALA A 439 -14.33 10.29 -6.54
N TRP A 440 -13.14 10.08 -5.99
CA TRP A 440 -11.89 10.53 -6.64
C TRP A 440 -11.67 9.83 -7.99
N PHE A 441 -11.86 8.51 -8.08
CA PHE A 441 -11.77 7.77 -9.35
C PHE A 441 -12.83 8.18 -10.39
N ASP A 442 -14.02 8.60 -9.96
CA ASP A 442 -15.04 9.16 -10.85
C ASP A 442 -14.55 10.46 -11.52
N SER A 443 -13.83 11.31 -10.78
CA SER A 443 -13.24 12.54 -11.30
C SER A 443 -11.98 12.31 -12.15
N LEU A 444 -11.24 11.22 -11.88
CA LEU A 444 -9.94 10.94 -12.48
C LEU A 444 -10.02 10.66 -13.99
N ARG A 445 -11.18 10.21 -14.49
CA ARG A 445 -11.39 9.93 -15.93
C ARG A 445 -11.06 11.12 -16.82
N GLN A 446 -11.25 12.35 -16.35
CA GLN A 446 -10.98 13.56 -17.12
C GLN A 446 -9.49 13.94 -17.17
N GLN A 447 -8.67 13.37 -16.29
CA GLN A 447 -7.25 13.71 -16.13
C GLN A 447 -6.31 12.67 -16.75
N LEU A 448 -6.82 11.51 -17.13
CA LEU A 448 -6.05 10.44 -17.75
C LEU A 448 -6.24 10.43 -19.28
N PRO A 449 -5.23 9.95 -20.05
CA PRO A 449 -5.38 9.76 -21.49
C PRO A 449 -6.62 8.93 -21.83
N SER A 450 -7.34 9.32 -22.88
CA SER A 450 -8.56 8.64 -23.33
C SER A 450 -8.25 7.38 -24.16
N ASP A 451 -7.33 6.54 -23.68
CA ASP A 451 -7.03 5.25 -24.32
C ASP A 451 -7.92 4.12 -23.77
N GLU A 452 -8.13 3.07 -24.57
CA GLU A 452 -9.03 1.95 -24.25
C GLU A 452 -8.61 1.21 -22.98
N ALA A 453 -7.30 1.04 -22.78
CA ALA A 453 -6.78 0.33 -21.62
C ALA A 453 -6.95 1.13 -20.32
N ALA A 454 -6.83 2.46 -20.36
CA ALA A 454 -7.14 3.36 -19.26
C ALA A 454 -8.62 3.25 -18.91
N ALA A 455 -9.50 3.27 -19.93
CA ALA A 455 -10.94 3.16 -19.74
C ALA A 455 -11.33 1.83 -19.09
N GLN A 456 -10.78 0.71 -19.55
CA GLN A 456 -11.03 -0.61 -18.98
C GLN A 456 -10.53 -0.71 -17.53
N LEU A 457 -9.32 -0.24 -17.26
CA LEU A 457 -8.73 -0.31 -15.91
C LEU A 457 -9.51 0.55 -14.92
N LEU A 458 -9.92 1.76 -15.32
CA LEU A 458 -10.77 2.62 -14.49
C LEU A 458 -12.15 2.00 -14.27
N LEU A 459 -12.74 1.35 -15.28
CA LEU A 459 -14.02 0.68 -15.15
C LEU A 459 -13.94 -0.43 -14.09
N GLU A 460 -12.91 -1.28 -14.14
CA GLU A 460 -12.71 -2.36 -13.16
C GLU A 460 -12.52 -1.82 -11.73
N ILE A 461 -11.67 -0.80 -11.56
CA ILE A 461 -11.44 -0.18 -10.25
C ILE A 461 -12.74 0.40 -9.69
N ARG A 462 -13.46 1.20 -10.50
CA ARG A 462 -14.70 1.86 -10.09
C ARG A 462 -15.80 0.85 -9.76
N THR A 463 -15.91 -0.22 -10.54
CA THR A 463 -16.90 -1.28 -10.33
C THR A 463 -16.65 -2.00 -9.01
N ARG A 464 -15.41 -2.41 -8.73
CA ARG A 464 -15.04 -3.08 -7.47
C ARG A 464 -15.19 -2.16 -6.25
N LEU A 465 -14.78 -0.89 -6.35
CA LEU A 465 -15.04 0.11 -5.31
C LEU A 465 -16.54 0.33 -5.10
N GLY A 466 -17.32 0.31 -6.19
CA GLY A 466 -18.78 0.37 -6.17
C GLY A 466 -19.39 -0.76 -5.35
N PHE A 467 -19.01 -2.01 -5.63
CA PHE A 467 -19.48 -3.18 -4.87
C PHE A 467 -19.17 -3.06 -3.38
N LEU A 468 -17.97 -2.60 -3.00
CA LEU A 468 -17.60 -2.39 -1.60
C LEU A 468 -18.47 -1.33 -0.92
N CYS A 469 -18.78 -0.23 -1.61
CA CYS A 469 -19.72 0.77 -1.10
C CYS A 469 -21.13 0.19 -0.96
N ASP A 470 -21.58 -0.60 -1.94
CA ASP A 470 -22.93 -1.18 -1.95
C ASP A 470 -23.14 -2.13 -0.77
N VAL A 471 -22.13 -2.92 -0.40
CA VAL A 471 -22.18 -3.77 0.82
C VAL A 471 -21.89 -3.01 2.12
N GLY A 472 -21.83 -1.67 2.08
CA GLY A 472 -21.66 -0.83 3.28
C GLY A 472 -20.23 -0.76 3.83
N LEU A 473 -19.21 -1.15 3.05
CA LEU A 473 -17.81 -1.13 3.47
C LEU A 473 -17.08 0.16 3.05
N GLY A 474 -17.80 1.20 2.66
CA GLY A 474 -17.23 2.47 2.19
C GLY A 474 -16.38 3.23 3.23
N TYR A 475 -16.50 2.90 4.52
CA TYR A 475 -15.70 3.49 5.61
C TYR A 475 -14.31 2.85 5.77
N LEU A 476 -14.10 1.66 5.21
CA LEU A 476 -12.80 0.98 5.26
C LEU A 476 -11.81 1.62 4.29
N THR A 477 -10.52 1.36 4.52
CA THR A 477 -9.42 1.76 3.65
C THR A 477 -8.83 0.53 2.97
N LEU A 478 -8.21 0.69 1.79
CA LEU A 478 -7.58 -0.45 1.09
C LEU A 478 -6.33 -0.98 1.80
N ASP A 479 -5.65 -0.15 2.62
CA ASP A 479 -4.50 -0.58 3.43
C ASP A 479 -4.90 -1.34 4.72
N ARG A 480 -6.18 -1.27 5.14
CA ARG A 480 -6.67 -1.96 6.34
C ARG A 480 -6.30 -3.44 6.31
N GLN A 481 -5.69 -3.91 7.39
CA GLN A 481 -5.20 -5.29 7.46
C GLN A 481 -6.36 -6.29 7.53
N SER A 482 -6.27 -7.35 6.73
CA SER A 482 -7.26 -8.44 6.67
C SER A 482 -7.53 -9.07 8.04
N ARG A 483 -6.49 -9.23 8.87
CA ARG A 483 -6.58 -9.80 10.23
C ARG A 483 -7.34 -8.93 11.24
N THR A 484 -7.57 -7.64 10.94
CA THR A 484 -8.26 -6.70 11.83
C THR A 484 -9.70 -6.42 11.39
N LEU A 485 -10.20 -7.21 10.45
CA LEU A 485 -11.58 -7.22 10.01
C LEU A 485 -12.40 -8.14 10.91
N SER A 486 -13.64 -7.75 11.18
CA SER A 486 -14.67 -8.61 11.77
C SER A 486 -15.13 -9.69 10.79
N GLY A 487 -15.75 -10.76 11.30
CA GLY A 487 -16.29 -11.84 10.46
C GLY A 487 -17.29 -11.33 9.42
N GLY A 488 -18.19 -10.41 9.81
CA GLY A 488 -19.14 -9.79 8.88
C GLY A 488 -18.48 -8.91 7.81
N GLU A 489 -17.41 -8.18 8.14
CA GLU A 489 -16.64 -7.42 7.13
C GLU A 489 -15.97 -8.34 6.12
N VAL A 490 -15.35 -9.43 6.58
CA VAL A 490 -14.71 -10.44 5.72
C VAL A 490 -15.73 -11.05 4.77
N GLN A 491 -16.88 -11.46 5.31
CA GLN A 491 -17.95 -12.06 4.52
C GLN A 491 -18.44 -11.11 3.43
N ARG A 492 -18.66 -9.83 3.75
CA ARG A 492 -19.09 -8.81 2.78
C ARG A 492 -18.04 -8.53 1.73
N ILE A 493 -16.75 -8.52 2.08
CA ILE A 493 -15.67 -8.42 1.09
C ILE A 493 -15.72 -9.62 0.13
N ASN A 494 -15.81 -10.85 0.65
CA ASN A 494 -15.88 -12.05 -0.18
C ASN A 494 -17.10 -12.04 -1.13
N LEU A 495 -18.24 -11.51 -0.67
CA LEU A 495 -19.42 -11.29 -1.49
C LEU A 495 -19.16 -10.33 -2.66
N THR A 496 -18.41 -9.25 -2.44
CA THR A 496 -18.05 -8.33 -3.53
C THR A 496 -17.07 -8.95 -4.53
N THR A 497 -16.16 -9.81 -4.07
CA THR A 497 -15.26 -10.55 -4.95
C THR A 497 -16.06 -11.53 -5.84
N ALA A 498 -17.07 -12.21 -5.29
CA ALA A 498 -17.96 -13.08 -6.05
C ALA A 498 -18.78 -12.34 -7.12
N LEU A 499 -19.22 -11.10 -6.84
CA LEU A 499 -19.86 -10.24 -7.86
C LEU A 499 -18.86 -9.83 -8.95
N GLY A 500 -17.60 -9.57 -8.58
CA GLY A 500 -16.56 -9.12 -9.50
C GLY A 500 -16.09 -10.19 -10.49
N THR A 501 -16.22 -11.47 -10.16
CA THR A 501 -15.78 -12.58 -11.05
C THR A 501 -16.78 -12.91 -12.15
N SER A 502 -17.99 -12.34 -12.14
CA SER A 502 -19.04 -12.53 -13.17
C SER A 502 -19.29 -14.01 -13.52
N LEU A 503 -19.28 -14.88 -12.52
CA LEU A 503 -19.53 -16.31 -12.70
C LEU A 503 -21.01 -16.57 -12.92
N VAL A 504 -21.35 -17.30 -13.98
CA VAL A 504 -22.72 -17.73 -14.29
C VAL A 504 -22.96 -19.18 -13.86
N ASN A 505 -24.21 -19.54 -13.62
CA ASN A 505 -24.63 -20.91 -13.30
C ASN A 505 -23.83 -21.55 -12.13
N THR A 506 -23.58 -20.77 -11.08
CA THR A 506 -22.81 -21.16 -9.89
C THR A 506 -23.71 -21.13 -8.66
N LEU A 507 -23.59 -22.13 -7.78
CA LEU A 507 -24.33 -22.19 -6.52
C LEU A 507 -23.59 -21.40 -5.44
N PHE A 508 -24.06 -20.21 -5.11
CA PHE A 508 -23.55 -19.44 -3.99
C PHE A 508 -24.24 -19.84 -2.69
N VAL A 509 -23.45 -20.16 -1.67
CA VAL A 509 -23.92 -20.58 -0.35
C VAL A 509 -23.43 -19.58 0.69
N LEU A 510 -24.36 -18.86 1.33
CA LEU A 510 -24.03 -17.77 2.27
C LEU A 510 -24.42 -18.16 3.70
N ASP A 511 -23.53 -17.93 4.67
CA ASP A 511 -23.79 -18.19 6.09
C ASP A 511 -24.23 -16.92 6.84
N GLU A 512 -25.54 -16.71 6.95
CA GLU A 512 -26.14 -15.60 7.71
C GLU A 512 -25.48 -14.22 7.42
N PRO A 513 -25.62 -13.71 6.17
CA PRO A 513 -24.92 -12.51 5.71
C PRO A 513 -25.34 -11.21 6.43
N SER A 514 -26.37 -11.26 7.28
CA SER A 514 -26.85 -10.15 8.11
C SER A 514 -26.05 -9.96 9.41
N ILE A 515 -25.12 -10.85 9.76
CA ILE A 515 -24.37 -10.75 11.02
C ILE A 515 -23.52 -9.47 11.06
N GLY A 516 -23.66 -8.74 12.17
CA GLY A 516 -22.92 -7.50 12.41
C GLY A 516 -23.34 -6.33 11.52
N LEU A 517 -24.53 -6.39 10.91
CA LEU A 517 -25.09 -5.29 10.14
C LEU A 517 -26.15 -4.52 10.91
N HIS A 518 -26.13 -3.21 10.69
CA HIS A 518 -27.20 -2.35 11.15
C HIS A 518 -28.47 -2.61 10.30
N PRO A 519 -29.68 -2.60 10.87
CA PRO A 519 -30.92 -2.86 10.12
C PRO A 519 -31.08 -1.99 8.86
N ARG A 520 -30.59 -0.76 8.89
CA ARG A 520 -30.56 0.18 7.75
C ARG A 520 -29.81 -0.34 6.52
N ASP A 521 -28.81 -1.20 6.71
CA ASP A 521 -27.98 -1.72 5.62
C ASP A 521 -28.47 -3.08 5.09
N MET A 522 -29.55 -3.65 5.63
CA MET A 522 -30.09 -4.94 5.18
C MET A 522 -30.57 -4.90 3.73
N ASP A 523 -31.30 -3.84 3.34
CA ASP A 523 -31.82 -3.70 1.98
C ASP A 523 -30.70 -3.69 0.93
N ARG A 524 -29.54 -3.14 1.29
CA ARG A 524 -28.37 -3.10 0.40
C ARG A 524 -27.84 -4.48 0.10
N ILE A 525 -27.74 -5.32 1.12
CA ILE A 525 -27.25 -6.70 0.96
C ILE A 525 -28.26 -7.57 0.24
N ILE A 526 -29.56 -7.39 0.50
CA ILE A 526 -30.61 -8.05 -0.27
C ILE A 526 -30.49 -7.67 -1.75
N GLY A 527 -30.32 -6.39 -2.08
CA GLY A 527 -30.10 -5.94 -3.46
C GLY A 527 -28.82 -6.52 -4.10
N VAL A 528 -27.76 -6.71 -3.31
CA VAL A 528 -26.53 -7.38 -3.77
C VAL A 528 -26.78 -8.87 -4.06
N MET A 529 -27.46 -9.60 -3.17
CA MET A 529 -27.77 -11.02 -3.38
C MET A 529 -28.70 -11.23 -4.57
N GLN A 530 -29.65 -10.31 -4.80
CA GLN A 530 -30.50 -10.32 -5.99
C GLN A 530 -29.69 -10.09 -7.26
N ARG A 531 -28.76 -9.12 -7.27
CA ARG A 531 -27.83 -8.93 -8.40
C ARG A 531 -26.96 -10.16 -8.66
N LEU A 532 -26.50 -10.84 -7.62
CA LEU A 532 -25.71 -12.07 -7.77
C LEU A 532 -26.54 -13.21 -8.39
N ARG A 533 -27.84 -13.27 -8.12
CA ARG A 533 -28.77 -14.22 -8.74
C ARG A 533 -29.07 -13.86 -10.20
N ASP A 534 -29.17 -12.56 -10.49
CA ASP A 534 -29.59 -12.03 -11.80
C ASP A 534 -28.44 -11.89 -12.81
N ALA A 535 -27.19 -11.96 -12.33
CA ALA A 535 -25.97 -12.01 -13.15
C ALA A 535 -25.78 -13.39 -13.80
#